data_AF-K6Z757-F1
#
_entry.id   AF-K6Z757-F1
#
_cell.length_a   1.000
_cell.length_b   1.000
_cell.length_c   1.000
_cell.angle_alpha   90.00
_cell.angle_beta   90.00
_cell.angle_gamma   90.00
#
_symmetry.space_group_name_H-M   'P 1'
#
loop_
_entity.id
_entity.type
_entity.pdbx_description
1 polymer ?
#
loop_
_entity_poly.entity_id
_entity_poly.type
_entity_poly.pdbx_seq_one_letter_code
_entity_poly.pdbx_strand_id
1 'polypeptide(L)' 'MSALVWLRSDLRSNWHAAIDYAVVNHEKVIAAFFINSCAVGSI' A
#
# COMPACT_ATOMS: atom_id res chain seq x y z
N MET A 1 -15.62 3.34 10.06
CA MET A 1 -14.59 2.28 10.32
C MET A 1 -13.39 2.52 9.38
N SER A 2 -12.12 2.36 9.81
CA SER A 2 -10.92 2.68 9.00
C SER A 2 -10.13 1.43 8.58
N ALA A 3 -9.47 1.46 7.41
CA ALA A 3 -8.57 0.42 6.90
C ALA A 3 -7.18 0.97 6.56
N LEU A 4 -6.16 0.12 6.67
CA LEU A 4 -4.79 0.39 6.24
C LEU A 4 -4.38 -0.64 5.18
N VAL A 5 -3.90 -0.16 4.03
CA VAL A 5 -3.41 -0.99 2.94
C VAL A 5 -1.90 -0.81 2.83
N TRP A 6 -1.14 -1.88 3.10
CA TRP A 6 0.31 -1.90 2.90
C TRP A 6 0.62 -2.22 1.44
N LEU A 7 1.28 -1.29 0.75
CA LEU A 7 1.83 -1.47 -0.60
C LEU A 7 3.29 -1.91 -0.48
N ARG A 8 3.65 -3.03 -1.13
CA ARG A 8 5.01 -3.62 -1.04
C ARG A 8 5.81 -3.47 -2.33
N SER A 9 5.19 -3.72 -3.46
CA SER A 9 5.86 -3.80 -4.77
C SER A 9 5.06 -3.06 -5.84
N ASP A 10 3.73 -3.11 -5.74
CA ASP A 10 2.83 -2.48 -6.69
C ASP A 10 2.34 -1.12 -6.16
N LEU A 11 2.84 -0.03 -6.73
CA LEU A 11 2.27 1.32 -6.55
C LEU A 11 1.17 1.56 -7.58
N ARG A 12 0.11 0.73 -7.52
CA ARG A 12 -1.06 0.90 -8.38
C ARG A 12 -2.31 0.99 -7.52
N SER A 13 -3.09 2.03 -7.76
CA SER A 13 -4.40 2.21 -7.15
C SER A 13 -5.50 1.43 -7.88
N ASN A 14 -5.32 1.16 -9.17
CA ASN A 14 -6.27 0.43 -10.00
C ASN A 14 -5.88 -1.05 -10.13
N TRP A 15 -6.88 -1.94 -10.21
CA TRP A 15 -6.72 -3.40 -10.25
C TRP A 15 -5.96 -3.96 -9.04
N HIS A 16 -6.19 -3.37 -7.87
CA HIS A 16 -5.55 -3.77 -6.63
C HIS A 16 -6.61 -4.24 -5.65
N ALA A 17 -6.83 -5.55 -5.59
CA ALA A 17 -7.94 -6.16 -4.85
C ALA A 17 -8.04 -5.69 -3.38
N ALA A 18 -6.91 -5.47 -2.71
CA ALA A 18 -6.90 -4.98 -1.33
C ALA A 18 -7.37 -3.52 -1.19
N ILE A 19 -7.10 -2.67 -2.20
CA ILE A 19 -7.59 -1.28 -2.21
C ILE A 19 -9.09 -1.29 -2.54
N ASP A 20 -9.50 -2.02 -3.57
CA ASP A 20 -10.90 -2.11 -3.97
C ASP A 20 -11.78 -2.62 -2.81
N TYR A 21 -11.34 -3.67 -2.11
CA TYR A 21 -12.02 -4.16 -0.92
C TYR A 21 -12.06 -3.12 0.21
N ALA A 22 -10.95 -2.45 0.48
CA ALA A 22 -10.87 -1.46 1.56
C ALA A 22 -11.78 -0.26 1.29
N VAL A 23 -11.88 0.21 0.05
CA VAL A 23 -12.74 1.34 -0.35
C VAL A 23 -14.22 1.00 -0.24
N VAL A 24 -14.60 -0.25 -0.56
CA VAL A 24 -16.01 -0.69 -0.47
C VAL A 24 -16.47 -0.87 0.98
N ASN A 25 -15.59 -1.31 1.87
CA ASN A 25 -15.98 -1.72 3.23
C ASN A 25 -15.62 -0.72 4.34
N HIS A 26 -14.83 0.32 4.05
CA HIS A 26 -14.34 1.27 5.05
C HIS A 26 -14.49 2.72 4.57
N GLU A 27 -14.91 3.62 5.47
CA GLU A 27 -15.07 5.05 5.17
C GLU A 27 -13.74 5.79 5.01
N LYS A 28 -12.67 5.25 5.60
CA LYS A 28 -11.33 5.84 5.55
C LYS A 28 -10.31 4.75 5.23
N VAL A 29 -9.56 4.95 4.15
CA VAL A 29 -8.51 4.05 3.69
C VAL A 29 -7.20 4.80 3.68
N ILE A 30 -6.18 4.26 4.35
CA ILE A 30 -4.81 4.79 4.34
C ILE A 30 -3.93 3.80 3.60
N ALA A 31 -3.38 4.19 2.45
CA ALA A 31 -2.37 3.41 1.75
C ALA A 31 -0.98 3.81 2.24
N ALA A 32 -0.19 2.84 2.70
CA ALA A 32 1.16 3.05 3.21
C ALA A 32 2.17 2.26 2.37
N PHE A 33 3.27 2.90 1.99
CA PHE A 33 4.39 2.27 1.29
C PHE A 33 5.68 2.56 2.06
N PHE A 34 6.47 1.52 2.34
CA PHE A 34 7.77 1.66 2.99
C PHE A 34 8.88 1.55 1.96
N ILE A 35 9.66 2.63 1.80
CA ILE A 35 10.88 2.60 1.02
C ILE A 35 11.95 1.94 1.90
N ASN A 36 12.31 0.70 1.57
CA ASN A 36 13.45 0.06 2.23
C ASN A 36 14.75 0.58 1.60
N SER A 37 15.34 1.61 2.20
CA SER A 37 16.67 2.10 1.84
C SER A 37 17.76 1.22 2.45
N CYS A 38 17.81 -0.06 2.09
CA CYS A 38 18.97 -0.90 2.30
C CYS A 38 19.72 -1.04 0.96
N ALA A 39 20.40 0.04 0.57
CA ALA A 39 21.29 0.07 -0.58
C ALA A 39 22.43 1.06 -0.31
N VAL A 40 23.28 0.75 0.68
CA VAL A 40 24.65 1.29 0.75
C VAL A 40 25.56 0.14 1.19
N GLY A 41 26.09 -0.56 0.20
CA GLY A 41 26.94 -1.74 0.38
C GLY A 41 27.26 -2.47 -0.92
N SER A 42 27.58 -1.73 -1.99
CA SER A 42 28.26 -2.24 -3.18
C SER A 42 28.73 -1.07 -4.04
N ILE A 43 29.96 -0.63 -3.81
CA ILE A 43 31.12 -0.60 -4.72
C ILE A 43 32.31 -0.10 -3.89
#